data_AF-A0AAD7J0A6-F1
#
_entry.id   AF-A0AAD7J0A6-F1
#
_cell.length_a   1.000
_cell.length_b   1.000
_cell.length_c   1.000
_cell.angle_alpha   90.00
_cell.angle_beta   90.00
_cell.angle_gamma   90.00
#
_symmetry.space_group_name_H-M   'P 1'
#
loop_
_entity.id
_entity.type
_entity.pdbx_description
1 polymer ?
#
loop_
_entity_poly.entity_id
_entity_poly.type
_entity_poly.pdbx_seq_one_letter_code
_entity_poly.pdbx_strand_id
1 'polypeptide(L)'
;VAYLRHYLDLVTNPNHRKAITRFLVSQHPLAIERMRYKSRYHRVEVPRDLRVCRFGCREIESVEHALFFCKKTAELVNCRQGFVNAMQGFEPSVLTVAPWNATRVLRGLIFRRDTVCQVAKYAYKVFTIFNGEVMVWPRGY
;
A
#
# COMPACT_ATOMS: atom_id res chain seq x y z
N VAL A 1 5.24 -6.96 -29.60
CA VAL A 1 4.79 -5.62 -29.16
C VAL A 1 4.90 -5.55 -27.66
N ALA A 2 5.76 -4.68 -27.12
CA ALA A 2 5.80 -4.43 -25.68
C ALA A 2 4.54 -3.64 -25.31
N TYR A 3 3.55 -4.30 -24.70
CA TYR A 3 2.40 -3.58 -24.15
C TYR A 3 2.91 -2.74 -22.98
N LEU A 4 2.86 -1.41 -23.12
CA LEU A 4 3.13 -0.51 -22.02
C LEU A 4 2.20 -0.87 -20.85
N ARG A 5 2.72 -0.88 -19.61
CA ARG A 5 1.89 -1.22 -18.45
C ARG A 5 0.76 -0.19 -18.36
N HIS A 6 -0.50 -0.64 -18.35
CA HIS A 6 -1.69 0.20 -18.47
C HIS A 6 -1.79 1.33 -17.44
N TYR A 7 -1.21 1.17 -16.25
CA TYR A 7 -1.18 2.23 -15.24
C TYR A 7 -0.33 3.45 -15.64
N LEU A 8 0.62 3.30 -16.57
CA LEU A 8 1.45 4.40 -17.04
C LEU A 8 0.66 5.38 -17.90
N ASP A 9 -0.38 4.91 -18.58
CA ASP A 9 -1.21 5.72 -19.48
C ASP A 9 -2.54 6.10 -18.82
N LEU A 10 -3.21 5.15 -18.16
CA LEU A 10 -4.55 5.37 -17.61
C LEU A 10 -4.54 6.27 -16.36
N VAL A 11 -3.47 6.24 -15.56
CA VAL A 11 -3.37 7.05 -14.35
C VAL A 11 -2.87 8.45 -14.72
N THR A 12 -3.80 9.35 -15.04
CA THR A 12 -3.49 10.70 -15.52
C THR A 12 -2.75 11.54 -14.48
N ASN A 13 -3.17 11.48 -13.20
CA ASN A 13 -2.53 12.23 -12.13
C ASN A 13 -1.09 11.72 -11.86
N PRO A 14 -0.05 12.58 -12.00
CA PRO A 14 1.34 12.17 -11.82
C PRO A 14 1.67 11.62 -10.43
N ASN A 15 1.08 12.17 -9.37
CA ASN A 15 1.33 11.72 -8.00
C ASN A 15 0.73 10.33 -7.74
N HIS A 16 -0.46 10.05 -8.27
CA HIS A 16 -1.06 8.72 -8.19
C HIS A 16 -0.25 7.69 -8.99
N ARG A 17 0.18 8.08 -10.20
CA ARG A 17 1.03 7.23 -11.05
C ARG A 17 2.35 6.91 -10.37
N LYS A 18 2.98 7.91 -9.74
CA LYS A 18 4.20 7.74 -8.95
C LYS A 18 3.99 6.82 -7.76
N ALA A 19 2.86 6.94 -7.04
CA ALA A 19 2.54 6.08 -5.92
C ALA A 19 2.38 4.62 -6.34
N ILE A 20 1.61 4.33 -7.40
CA ILE A 20 1.42 2.95 -7.88
C ILE A 20 2.71 2.37 -8.48
N THR A 21 3.51 3.20 -9.15
CA THR A 21 4.83 2.79 -9.65
C THR A 21 5.72 2.38 -8.49
N ARG A 22 5.86 3.24 -7.47
CA ARG A 22 6.62 2.96 -6.24
C ARG A 22 6.13 1.71 -5.53
N PHE A 23 4.81 1.50 -5.48
CA PHE A 23 4.24 0.27 -4.97
C PHE A 23 4.76 -0.95 -5.76
N LEU A 24 4.69 -0.92 -7.09
CA LEU A 24 5.07 -2.06 -7.95
C LEU A 24 6.57 -2.36 -7.96
N VAL A 25 7.42 -1.36 -7.72
CA VAL A 25 8.88 -1.52 -7.69
C VAL A 25 9.45 -1.61 -6.27
N SER A 26 8.62 -1.86 -5.25
CA SER A 26 9.04 -1.96 -3.84
C SER A 26 9.79 -0.70 -3.33
N GLN A 27 9.41 0.48 -3.82
CA GLN A 27 9.93 1.79 -3.39
C GLN A 27 8.87 2.64 -2.66
N HIS A 28 8.03 1.98 -1.86
CA HIS A 28 6.97 2.63 -1.09
C HIS A 28 7.41 2.87 0.36
N PRO A 29 6.74 3.76 1.13
CA PRO A 29 7.26 4.24 2.40
C PRO A 29 7.06 3.29 3.58
N LEU A 30 6.45 2.13 3.37
CA LEU A 30 6.09 1.21 4.44
C LEU A 30 7.30 0.48 5.02
N ALA A 31 7.24 0.10 6.30
CA ALA A 31 8.33 -0.54 7.03
C ALA A 31 8.84 -1.81 6.35
N ILE A 32 7.94 -2.59 5.72
CA ILE A 32 8.32 -3.83 5.03
C ILE A 32 9.42 -3.62 3.98
N GLU A 33 9.44 -2.48 3.28
CA GLU A 33 10.48 -2.12 2.31
C GLU A 33 11.54 -1.17 2.90
N ARG A 34 11.13 -0.21 3.72
CA ARG A 34 12.04 0.78 4.32
C ARG A 34 13.10 0.14 5.23
N MET A 35 12.73 -0.93 5.93
CA MET A 35 13.62 -1.67 6.83
C MET A 35 14.20 -2.93 6.18
N ARG A 36 13.92 -3.16 4.90
CA ARG A 36 14.45 -4.30 4.14
C ARG A 36 15.95 -4.18 3.89
N TYR A 37 16.42 -2.97 3.68
CA TYR A 37 17.81 -2.71 3.32
C TYR A 37 18.56 -2.09 4.49
N LYS A 38 19.82 -2.50 4.66
CA LYS A 38 20.76 -1.80 5.55
C LYS A 38 20.91 -0.36 5.07
N SER A 39 21.05 0.57 6.00
CA SER A 39 21.30 1.98 5.69
C SER A 39 22.55 2.47 6.41
N ARG A 40 23.02 3.66 6.04
CA ARG A 40 24.14 4.33 6.74
C ARG A 40 23.92 4.48 8.25
N TYR A 41 22.66 4.58 8.68
CA TYR A 41 22.26 4.74 10.07
C TYR A 41 21.90 3.40 10.74
N HIS A 42 21.49 2.40 9.96
CA HIS A 42 21.01 1.10 10.44
C HIS A 42 21.81 -0.03 9.78
N ARG A 43 22.85 -0.50 10.48
CA ARG A 43 23.80 -1.50 9.95
C ARG A 43 23.27 -2.93 10.03
N VAL A 44 22.18 -3.14 10.79
CA VAL A 44 21.54 -4.44 10.97
C VAL A 44 20.26 -4.47 10.13
N GLU A 45 20.07 -5.55 9.39
CA GLU A 45 18.82 -5.78 8.68
C GLU A 45 17.72 -6.10 9.70
N VAL A 46 16.59 -5.41 9.63
CA VAL A 46 15.46 -5.68 10.52
C VAL A 46 14.72 -6.93 10.05
N PRO A 47 14.58 -7.99 10.87
CA PRO A 47 13.76 -9.16 10.58
C PRO A 47 12.34 -8.77 10.16
N ARG A 48 11.77 -9.51 9.19
CA ARG A 48 10.48 -9.16 8.57
C ARG A 48 9.33 -9.06 9.60
N ASP A 49 9.31 -9.95 10.57
CA ASP A 49 8.36 -10.03 11.68
C ASP A 49 8.43 -8.80 12.62
N LEU A 50 9.58 -8.13 12.67
CA LEU A 50 9.76 -6.90 13.46
C LEU A 50 9.39 -5.62 12.71
N ARG A 51 9.07 -5.69 11.40
CA ARG A 51 8.68 -4.53 10.57
C ARG A 51 7.21 -4.16 10.79
N VAL A 52 6.83 -3.94 12.05
CA VAL A 52 5.45 -3.71 12.49
C VAL A 52 4.92 -2.33 12.08
N CYS A 53 3.59 -2.19 12.09
CA CYS A 53 2.90 -0.95 11.76
C CYS A 53 3.28 0.19 12.72
N ARG A 54 3.72 1.32 12.14
CA ARG A 54 4.10 2.53 12.89
C ARG A 54 2.96 3.14 13.70
N PHE A 55 1.70 2.88 13.34
CA PHE A 55 0.52 3.28 14.11
C PHE A 55 0.25 2.38 15.33
N GLY A 56 1.19 1.51 15.72
CA GLY A 56 1.08 0.65 16.90
C GLY A 56 0.17 -0.55 16.72
N CYS A 57 0.05 -1.10 15.50
CA CYS A 57 -0.50 -2.45 15.32
C CYS A 57 0.60 -3.49 15.58
N ARG A 58 0.20 -4.71 15.98
CA ARG A 58 1.11 -5.86 16.04
C ARG A 58 1.34 -6.54 14.69
N GLU A 59 0.65 -6.07 13.66
CA GLU A 59 0.77 -6.57 12.29
C GLU A 59 1.96 -5.94 11.57
N ILE A 60 2.54 -6.69 10.64
CA ILE A 60 3.60 -6.21 9.74
C ILE A 60 3.04 -5.04 8.90
N GLU A 61 3.83 -3.98 8.75
CA GLU A 61 3.51 -2.84 7.91
C GLU A 61 3.70 -3.18 6.42
N SER A 62 2.88 -4.10 5.92
CA SER A 62 2.78 -4.45 4.52
C SER A 62 1.77 -3.57 3.78
N VAL A 63 1.78 -3.65 2.45
CA VAL A 63 0.80 -2.91 1.65
C VAL A 63 -0.62 -3.44 1.88
N GLU A 64 -0.78 -4.75 2.03
CA GLU A 64 -2.07 -5.36 2.39
C GLU A 64 -2.57 -4.83 3.73
N HIS A 65 -1.69 -4.76 4.74
CA HIS A 65 -2.05 -4.16 6.03
C HIS A 65 -2.49 -2.70 5.86
N ALA A 66 -1.66 -1.87 5.22
CA ALA A 66 -1.92 -0.45 5.05
C ALA A 66 -3.23 -0.18 4.27
N LEU A 67 -3.44 -0.88 3.15
CA LEU A 67 -4.58 -0.68 2.28
C LEU A 67 -5.87 -1.33 2.79
N PHE A 68 -5.82 -2.51 3.41
CA PHE A 68 -7.04 -3.28 3.68
C PHE A 68 -7.35 -3.53 5.15
N PHE A 69 -6.38 -3.41 6.06
CA PHE A 69 -6.60 -3.86 7.44
C PHE A 69 -6.33 -2.79 8.51
N CYS A 70 -5.44 -1.84 8.29
CA CYS A 70 -5.10 -0.83 9.29
C CYS A 70 -6.33 0.06 9.62
N LYS A 71 -6.72 0.13 10.90
CA LYS A 71 -7.87 0.92 11.38
C LYS A 71 -7.46 1.93 12.47
N LYS A 72 -6.17 2.22 12.59
CA LYS A 72 -5.63 3.00 13.72
C LYS A 72 -5.95 4.48 13.66
N THR A 73 -6.14 5.04 12.47
CA THR A 73 -6.52 6.44 12.30
C THR A 73 -7.86 6.55 11.56
N ALA A 74 -8.66 7.54 11.94
CA ALA A 74 -9.91 7.84 11.26
C ALA A 74 -9.68 8.16 9.77
N GLU A 75 -8.56 8.81 9.43
CA GLU A 75 -8.19 9.10 8.05
C GLU A 75 -8.01 7.85 7.19
N LEU A 76 -7.38 6.79 7.71
CA LEU A 76 -7.23 5.52 7.00
C LEU A 76 -8.57 4.82 6.78
N VAL A 77 -9.43 4.83 7.80
CA VAL A 77 -10.78 4.25 7.72
C VAL A 77 -11.62 5.01 6.68
N ASN A 78 -11.60 6.34 6.73
CA ASN A 78 -12.30 7.20 5.77
C ASN A 78 -11.76 7.04 4.34
N CYS A 79 -10.44 6.93 4.18
CA CYS A 79 -9.83 6.65 2.88
C CYS A 79 -10.27 5.30 2.33
N ARG A 80 -10.33 4.26 3.18
CA ARG A 80 -10.79 2.93 2.79
C ARG A 80 -12.26 2.93 2.41
N GLN A 81 -13.11 3.60 3.19
CA GLN A 81 -14.53 3.71 2.88
C GLN A 81 -14.74 4.45 1.54
N GLY A 82 -14.00 5.54 1.31
CA GLY A 82 -14.03 6.26 0.04
C GLY A 82 -13.56 5.41 -1.14
N PHE A 83 -12.56 4.55 -0.93
CA PHE A 83 -12.13 3.57 -1.94
C PHE A 83 -13.22 2.54 -2.21
N VAL A 84 -13.82 1.94 -1.18
CA VAL A 84 -14.92 0.97 -1.32
C VAL A 84 -16.09 1.57 -2.06
N ASN A 85 -16.50 2.80 -1.73
CA ASN A 85 -17.59 3.50 -2.42
C ASN A 85 -17.25 3.75 -3.89
N ALA A 86 -16.02 4.19 -4.19
CA ALA A 86 -15.56 4.37 -5.57
C ALA A 86 -15.51 3.05 -6.36
N MET A 87 -15.50 1.92 -5.66
CA MET A 87 -15.43 0.59 -6.24
C MET A 87 -16.80 -0.10 -6.36
N GLN A 88 -17.90 0.51 -5.91
CA GLN A 88 -19.25 -0.07 -5.97
C GLN A 88 -19.77 -0.28 -7.41
N GLY A 89 -19.23 0.45 -8.39
CA GLY A 89 -19.55 0.26 -9.81
C GLY A 89 -18.85 -0.95 -10.46
N PHE A 90 -17.99 -1.66 -9.72
CA PHE A 90 -17.32 -2.86 -10.18
C PHE A 90 -17.92 -4.10 -9.51
N GLU A 91 -17.59 -5.27 -10.06
CA GLU A 91 -18.15 -6.55 -9.63
C GLU A 91 -17.92 -6.76 -8.11
N PRO A 92 -18.96 -7.02 -7.29
CA PRO A 92 -18.86 -6.98 -5.82
C PRO A 92 -17.80 -7.90 -5.21
N SER A 93 -17.50 -9.02 -5.88
CA SER A 93 -16.48 -9.98 -5.44
C SER A 93 -15.06 -9.40 -5.40
N VAL A 94 -14.83 -8.29 -6.13
CA VAL A 94 -13.54 -7.61 -6.26
C VAL A 94 -13.03 -7.04 -4.94
N LEU A 95 -13.91 -6.80 -3.95
CA LEU A 95 -13.54 -6.22 -2.65
C LEU A 95 -13.71 -7.17 -1.46
N THR A 96 -13.95 -8.46 -1.69
CA THR A 96 -13.97 -9.45 -0.60
C THR A 96 -12.54 -9.75 -0.13
N VAL A 97 -12.03 -8.91 0.77
CA VAL A 97 -10.66 -9.00 1.28
C VAL A 97 -10.62 -9.66 2.66
N ALA A 98 -9.78 -10.67 2.77
CA ALA A 98 -9.43 -11.38 4.00
C ALA A 98 -7.90 -11.58 4.06
N PRO A 99 -7.30 -11.84 5.24
CA PRO A 99 -5.84 -11.95 5.36
C PRO A 99 -5.20 -12.95 4.39
N TRP A 100 -5.83 -14.10 4.14
CA TRP A 100 -5.31 -15.16 3.27
C TRP A 100 -5.42 -14.86 1.77
N ASN A 101 -6.25 -13.89 1.36
CA ASN A 101 -6.48 -13.57 -0.06
C ASN A 101 -6.04 -12.14 -0.45
N ALA A 102 -5.61 -11.32 0.51
CA ALA A 102 -5.36 -9.90 0.32
C ALA A 102 -4.38 -9.59 -0.82
N THR A 103 -3.27 -10.31 -0.90
CA THR A 103 -2.29 -10.16 -1.99
C THR A 103 -2.89 -10.51 -3.35
N ARG A 104 -3.72 -11.56 -3.42
CA ARG A 104 -4.41 -11.97 -4.66
C ARG A 104 -5.41 -10.90 -5.10
N VAL A 105 -6.20 -10.36 -4.18
CA VAL A 105 -7.16 -9.29 -4.45
C VAL A 105 -6.44 -8.02 -4.91
N LEU A 106 -5.38 -7.59 -4.20
CA LEU A 106 -4.59 -6.42 -4.57
C LEU A 106 -4.00 -6.56 -5.98
N ARG A 107 -3.46 -7.74 -6.31
CA ARG A 107 -2.94 -8.03 -7.65
C ARG A 107 -4.04 -7.90 -8.70
N GLY A 108 -5.21 -8.52 -8.46
CA GLY A 108 -6.36 -8.43 -9.37
C GLY A 108 -6.78 -6.98 -9.62
N LEU A 109 -6.86 -6.17 -8.56
CA LEU A 109 -7.21 -4.75 -8.61
C LEU A 109 -6.20 -3.89 -9.40
N ILE A 110 -4.92 -4.22 -9.36
CA ILE A 110 -3.88 -3.39 -10.00
C ILE A 110 -3.72 -3.74 -11.48
N PHE A 111 -3.84 -5.03 -11.83
CA PHE A 111 -3.66 -5.48 -13.21
C PHE A 111 -4.91 -5.28 -14.09
N ARG A 112 -6.02 -4.88 -13.47
CA ARG A 112 -7.27 -4.52 -14.13
C ARG A 112 -7.29 -3.06 -14.59
N ARG A 113 -7.62 -2.83 -15.86
CA ARG A 113 -7.63 -1.47 -16.47
C ARG A 113 -8.70 -0.57 -15.87
N ASP A 114 -9.83 -1.15 -15.50
CA ASP A 114 -11.01 -0.45 -14.99
C ASP A 114 -10.84 0.00 -13.52
N THR A 115 -10.00 -0.68 -12.74
CA THR A 115 -9.78 -0.39 -11.32
C THR A 115 -8.48 0.33 -11.00
N VAL A 116 -7.46 0.27 -11.87
CA VAL A 116 -6.10 0.75 -11.57
C VAL A 116 -6.03 2.22 -11.14
N CYS A 117 -6.89 3.08 -11.72
CA CYS A 117 -6.93 4.50 -11.39
C CYS A 117 -7.41 4.72 -9.95
N GLN A 118 -8.40 3.95 -9.50
CA GLN A 118 -8.91 4.03 -8.13
C GLN A 118 -7.87 3.50 -7.14
N VAL A 119 -7.20 2.40 -7.48
CA VAL A 119 -6.13 1.84 -6.64
C VAL A 119 -4.96 2.81 -6.52
N ALA A 120 -4.53 3.43 -7.62
CA ALA A 120 -3.43 4.39 -7.61
C ALA A 120 -3.75 5.63 -6.76
N LYS A 121 -4.97 6.17 -6.88
CA LYS A 121 -5.46 7.27 -6.03
C LYS A 121 -5.50 6.87 -4.55
N TYR A 122 -6.00 5.68 -4.25
CA TYR A 122 -6.11 5.19 -2.89
C TYR A 122 -4.73 4.93 -2.26
N ALA A 123 -3.84 4.26 -2.99
CA ALA A 123 -2.47 4.01 -2.56
C ALA A 123 -1.70 5.31 -2.29
N TYR A 124 -1.87 6.32 -3.15
CA TYR A 124 -1.30 7.65 -2.90
C TYR A 124 -1.77 8.24 -1.57
N LYS A 125 -3.08 8.26 -1.30
CA LYS A 125 -3.63 8.78 -0.04
C LYS A 125 -3.08 8.03 1.18
N VAL A 126 -3.11 6.70 1.15
CA VAL A 126 -2.60 5.88 2.25
C VAL A 126 -1.10 6.11 2.46
N PHE A 127 -0.30 6.13 1.40
CA PHE A 127 1.14 6.39 1.52
C PHE A 127 1.44 7.80 2.04
N THR A 128 0.63 8.81 1.72
CA THR A 128 0.73 10.14 2.29
C THR A 128 0.48 10.12 3.79
N ILE A 129 -0.56 9.43 4.26
CA ILE A 129 -0.85 9.28 5.69
C ILE A 129 0.30 8.58 6.41
N PHE A 130 0.79 7.46 5.86
CA PHE A 130 1.93 6.75 6.46
C PHE A 130 3.20 7.62 6.48
N ASN A 131 3.49 8.38 5.43
CA ASN A 131 4.63 9.30 5.40
C ASN A 131 4.53 10.45 6.41
N GLY A 132 3.31 10.85 6.79
CA GLY A 132 3.10 11.85 7.82
C GLY A 132 3.40 11.35 9.23
N GLU A 133 3.46 10.04 9.44
CA GLU A 133 3.71 9.41 10.73
C GLU A 133 5.15 8.92 10.87
N VAL A 134 5.74 9.12 12.05
CA VAL A 134 7.13 8.75 12.34
C VAL A 134 7.28 7.24 12.29
N MET A 135 8.32 6.77 11.60
CA MET A 135 8.63 5.34 11.54
C MET A 135 9.15 4.85 12.89
N VAL A 136 8.50 3.83 13.45
CA VAL A 136 8.89 3.20 14.72
C VAL A 136 9.88 2.08 14.45
N TRP A 137 11.13 2.26 14.86
CA TRP A 137 12.17 1.25 14.73
C TRP A 137 12.14 0.27 15.92
N PRO A 138 12.32 -1.04 15.68
CA PRO A 138 12.49 -2.01 16.76
C PRO A 138 13.72 -1.68 17.60
N ARG A 139 13.67 -1.96 18.91
CA ARG A 139 14.82 -1.72 19.80
C ARG A 139 16.03 -2.53 19.32
N GLY A 140 17.18 -1.88 19.23
CA GLY A 140 18.45 -2.51 18.81
C GLY A 140 18.74 -2.47 17.31
N TYR A 141 17.97 -1.71 16.52
CA TYR A 141 18.15 -1.55 15.07
C TYR A 141 18.32 -0.10 14.64
#